data_AF-A0A0F9BDA5-F1
#
_entry.id   AF-A0A0F9BDA5-F1
#
_cell.length_a   1.000
_cell.length_b   1.000
_cell.length_c   1.000
_cell.angle_alpha   90.00
_cell.angle_beta   90.00
_cell.angle_gamma   90.00
#
_symmetry.space_group_name_H-M   'P 1'
#
loop_
_entity.id
_entity.type
_entity.pdbx_description
1 polymer ?
#
loop_
_entity_poly.entity_id
_entity_poly.type
_entity_poly.pdbx_seq_one_letter_code
_entity_poly.pdbx_strand_id
1 'polypeptide(L)'
;MSVINQIYSFFNYLDTFFWGYIGFVLVAALGLYLSIRFRFFQILKIKLIVMEFFKVSKNVDKEKGIHPIKIFFSSVGGMVGIGNVVGIITAIQIGGPGALFWVWLAAPFGALIKYSEIFLGMKYRITKGNSFEGGPMYYLKAALKSKIFPVIVAILLCIYGVEIYQFNVICDSLSENLHFNKLFIVFAFLALVLYACRGGIKRVAKICTVLMPFFMVFYTGMCFFIIIKNFSLLKEVISLVFNSAFTGHAAVGGCAGSSLIIAIKQGISTAVYSGDIGIGYDSIINSQSSNKKPESQAVLSILGIFIDNFICTLSIVVLLMSSIWQMGATIEGSKLIQLAFSKYFPYMNVFMPIFLLLTGYS
;
A
#
# COMPACT_ATOMS: atom_id res chain seq x y z
N MET A 1 8.16 -29.76 -17.41
CA MET A 1 7.84 -28.44 -16.79
C MET A 1 8.17 -27.38 -17.82
N SER A 2 7.22 -26.50 -18.17
CA SER A 2 7.47 -25.43 -19.15
C SER A 2 8.60 -24.50 -18.69
N VAL A 3 9.36 -23.92 -19.61
CA VAL A 3 10.40 -22.91 -19.32
C VAL A 3 9.85 -21.76 -18.46
N ILE A 4 8.57 -21.40 -18.68
CA ILE A 4 7.85 -20.40 -17.90
C ILE A 4 7.73 -20.80 -16.43
N ASN A 5 7.42 -22.08 -16.13
CA ASN A 5 7.32 -22.55 -14.75
C ASN A 5 8.68 -22.54 -14.04
N GLN A 6 9.77 -22.81 -14.76
CA GLN A 6 11.12 -22.70 -14.22
C GLN A 6 11.48 -21.26 -13.88
N ILE A 7 11.21 -20.31 -14.79
CA ILE A 7 11.41 -18.88 -14.55
C ILE A 7 10.59 -18.40 -13.36
N TYR A 8 9.31 -18.79 -13.29
CA TYR A 8 8.43 -18.44 -12.18
C TYR A 8 8.94 -19.01 -10.85
N SER A 9 9.38 -20.28 -10.83
CA SER A 9 9.95 -20.89 -9.63
C SER A 9 11.23 -20.20 -9.16
N PHE A 10 12.06 -19.74 -10.10
CA PHE A 10 13.28 -18.98 -9.80
C PHE A 10 12.95 -17.62 -9.18
N PHE A 11 12.00 -16.87 -9.75
CA PHE A 11 11.57 -15.61 -9.16
C PHE A 11 10.93 -15.78 -7.79
N ASN A 12 10.11 -16.82 -7.59
CA ASN A 12 9.54 -17.12 -6.27
C ASN A 12 10.61 -17.48 -5.24
N TYR A 13 11.67 -18.18 -5.65
CA TYR A 13 12.81 -18.45 -4.80
C TYR A 13 13.54 -17.17 -4.42
N LEU A 14 13.83 -16.29 -5.40
CA LEU A 14 14.45 -14.99 -5.14
C LEU A 14 13.60 -14.10 -4.24
N ASP A 15 12.29 -14.03 -4.46
CA ASP A 15 11.35 -13.29 -3.62
C ASP A 15 11.38 -13.83 -2.18
N THR A 16 11.31 -15.15 -2.04
CA THR A 16 11.34 -15.81 -0.73
C THR A 16 12.66 -15.59 -0.01
N PHE A 17 13.78 -15.66 -0.72
CA PHE A 17 15.09 -15.39 -0.17
C PHE A 17 15.25 -13.92 0.22
N PHE A 18 14.85 -13.00 -0.65
CA PHE A 18 14.94 -11.57 -0.41
C PHE A 18 14.11 -11.18 0.81
N TRP A 19 12.81 -11.46 0.82
CA TRP A 19 11.94 -11.09 1.96
C TRP A 19 12.20 -11.90 3.22
N GLY A 20 12.68 -13.14 3.08
CA GLY A 20 13.01 -14.00 4.23
C GLY A 20 14.25 -13.54 5.00
N TYR A 21 15.26 -12.98 4.32
CA TYR A 21 16.56 -12.70 4.94
C TYR A 21 17.04 -11.25 4.81
N ILE A 22 16.76 -10.58 3.69
CA ILE A 22 17.39 -9.30 3.32
C ILE A 22 16.42 -8.14 3.48
N GLY A 23 15.23 -8.24 2.87
CA GLY A 23 14.24 -7.16 2.75
C GLY A 23 13.82 -6.63 4.12
N PHE A 24 13.48 -7.51 5.06
CA PHE A 24 13.18 -7.10 6.43
C PHE A 24 14.35 -6.38 7.09
N VAL A 25 15.54 -7.00 7.09
CA VAL A 25 16.73 -6.45 7.77
C VAL A 25 17.07 -5.08 7.20
N LEU A 26 16.97 -4.90 5.87
CA LEU A 26 17.26 -3.65 5.21
C LEU A 26 16.25 -2.56 5.59
N VAL A 27 14.95 -2.84 5.51
CA VAL A 27 13.90 -1.87 5.86
C VAL A 27 13.95 -1.52 7.34
N ALA A 28 14.14 -2.51 8.21
CA ALA A 28 14.24 -2.29 9.65
C ALA A 28 15.51 -1.53 10.02
N ALA A 29 16.69 -1.92 9.51
CA ALA A 29 17.95 -1.26 9.82
C ALA A 29 18.00 0.17 9.27
N LEU A 30 17.60 0.38 8.02
CA LEU A 30 17.59 1.70 7.40
C LEU A 30 16.53 2.60 8.04
N GLY A 31 15.33 2.08 8.26
CA GLY A 31 14.24 2.81 8.90
C GLY A 31 14.56 3.16 10.35
N LEU A 32 15.20 2.26 11.11
CA LEU A 32 15.68 2.53 12.46
C LEU A 32 16.83 3.55 12.46
N TYR A 33 17.80 3.41 11.57
CA TYR A 33 18.89 4.38 11.41
C TYR A 33 18.35 5.79 11.15
N LEU A 34 17.43 5.93 10.18
CA LEU A 34 16.79 7.20 9.89
C LEU A 34 15.94 7.68 11.08
N SER A 35 15.21 6.79 11.75
CA SER A 35 14.43 7.15 12.94
C SER A 35 15.30 7.74 14.04
N ILE A 36 16.43 7.10 14.35
CA ILE A 36 17.37 7.61 15.36
C ILE A 36 17.97 8.94 14.89
N ARG A 37 18.40 9.04 13.63
CA ARG A 37 19.01 10.25 13.07
C ARG A 37 18.07 11.46 13.09
N PHE A 38 16.79 11.23 12.80
CA PHE A 38 15.72 12.22 12.83
C PHE A 38 15.01 12.32 14.19
N ARG A 39 15.53 11.66 15.24
CA ARG A 39 15.00 11.67 16.61
C ARG A 39 13.51 11.31 16.67
N PHE A 40 13.12 10.25 15.94
CA PHE A 40 11.76 9.75 15.84
C PHE A 40 10.73 10.81 15.42
N PHE A 41 11.12 11.73 14.51
CA PHE A 41 10.27 12.82 14.01
C PHE A 41 8.87 12.35 13.59
N GLN A 42 8.78 11.21 12.91
CA GLN A 42 7.53 10.65 12.40
C GLN A 42 6.53 10.28 13.50
N ILE A 43 7.01 9.96 14.71
CA ILE A 43 6.15 9.63 15.87
C ILE A 43 5.97 10.88 16.75
N LEU A 44 7.06 11.56 17.09
CA LEU A 44 7.04 12.67 18.06
C LEU A 44 6.40 13.95 17.53
N LYS A 45 6.37 14.16 16.21
CA LYS A 45 5.92 15.40 15.58
C LYS A 45 4.68 15.22 14.70
N ILE A 46 3.85 14.20 14.95
CA ILE A 46 2.64 13.93 14.15
C ILE A 46 1.70 15.14 14.05
N LYS A 47 1.59 15.94 15.13
CA LYS A 47 0.80 17.20 15.13
C LYS A 47 1.32 18.19 14.08
N LEU A 48 2.65 18.32 13.94
CA LEU A 48 3.25 19.20 12.93
C LEU A 48 3.02 18.67 11.52
N ILE A 49 3.07 17.36 11.32
CA ILE A 49 2.80 16.72 10.03
C ILE A 49 1.38 17.02 9.56
N VAL A 50 0.40 16.86 10.46
CA VAL A 50 -1.01 17.18 10.19
C VAL A 50 -1.20 18.67 9.94
N MET A 51 -0.54 19.55 10.71
CA MET A 51 -0.57 20.99 10.46
C MET A 51 0.01 21.37 9.10
N GLU A 52 1.09 20.72 8.67
CA GLU A 52 1.70 20.94 7.37
C GLU A 52 0.76 20.50 6.24
N PHE A 53 0.02 19.39 6.41
CA PHE A 53 -1.03 18.99 5.47
C PHE A 53 -2.08 20.10 5.28
N PHE A 54 -2.64 20.64 6.38
CA PHE A 54 -3.63 21.73 6.28
C PHE A 54 -3.05 23.01 5.68
N LYS A 55 -1.80 23.33 5.98
CA LYS A 55 -1.10 24.49 5.41
C LYS A 55 -0.90 24.33 3.91
N VAL A 56 -0.44 23.15 3.48
CA VAL A 56 -0.23 22.81 2.08
C VAL A 56 -1.56 22.74 1.31
N SER A 57 -2.65 22.40 1.99
CA SER A 57 -4.01 22.46 1.44
C SER A 57 -4.51 23.86 1.13
N LYS A 58 -3.95 24.89 1.77
CA LYS A 58 -4.29 26.30 1.51
C LYS A 58 -3.43 26.92 0.41
N ASN A 59 -2.55 26.15 -0.22
CA ASN A 59 -1.78 26.65 -1.34
C ASN A 59 -2.70 27.04 -2.51
N VAL A 60 -2.30 28.07 -3.24
CA VAL A 60 -3.01 28.48 -4.45
C VAL A 60 -2.57 27.59 -5.61
N ASP A 61 -3.53 27.20 -6.46
CA ASP A 61 -3.24 26.53 -7.73
C ASP A 61 -2.28 27.40 -8.54
N LYS A 62 -1.14 26.84 -8.93
CA LYS A 62 -0.13 27.53 -9.73
C LYS A 62 -0.23 27.09 -11.18
N GLU A 63 0.24 27.94 -12.08
CA GLU A 63 0.32 27.60 -13.52
C GLU A 63 1.21 26.39 -13.80
N LYS A 64 2.22 26.15 -12.94
CA LYS A 64 3.23 25.09 -13.10
C LYS A 64 3.13 24.01 -12.03
N GLY A 65 3.12 22.75 -12.47
CA GLY A 65 2.93 21.59 -11.60
C GLY A 65 1.48 21.40 -11.16
N ILE A 66 1.26 20.44 -10.26
CA ILE A 66 -0.07 20.05 -9.76
C ILE A 66 -0.21 20.47 -8.30
N HIS A 67 -1.43 20.81 -7.88
CA HIS A 67 -1.72 21.13 -6.49
C HIS A 67 -1.17 20.04 -5.54
N PRO A 68 -0.46 20.42 -4.47
CA PRO A 68 0.15 19.47 -3.54
C PRO A 68 -0.82 18.43 -2.95
N ILE A 69 -2.06 18.84 -2.64
CA ILE A 69 -3.09 17.92 -2.12
C ILE A 69 -3.60 16.95 -3.19
N LYS A 70 -3.72 17.40 -4.45
CA LYS A 70 -4.11 16.51 -5.55
C LYS A 70 -3.03 15.45 -5.78
N ILE A 71 -1.76 15.85 -5.66
CA ILE A 71 -0.61 14.94 -5.67
C ILE A 71 -0.61 14.00 -4.47
N PHE A 72 -0.89 14.50 -3.27
CA PHE A 72 -1.01 13.66 -2.08
C PHE A 72 -2.09 12.60 -2.26
N PHE A 73 -3.29 12.95 -2.74
CA PHE A 73 -4.33 11.95 -2.99
C PHE A 73 -4.00 11.01 -4.15
N SER A 74 -3.25 11.45 -5.17
CA SER A 74 -2.75 10.57 -6.22
C SER A 74 -1.70 9.58 -5.71
N SER A 75 -0.82 10.04 -4.82
CA SER A 75 0.16 9.22 -4.10
C SER A 75 -0.56 8.22 -3.20
N VAL A 76 -1.58 8.69 -2.46
CA VAL A 76 -2.43 7.85 -1.60
C VAL A 76 -3.20 6.83 -2.43
N GLY A 77 -3.72 7.17 -3.60
CA GLY A 77 -4.42 6.23 -4.48
C GLY A 77 -3.55 5.06 -4.94
N GLY A 78 -2.26 5.31 -5.18
CA GLY A 78 -1.32 4.25 -5.53
C GLY A 78 -1.00 3.29 -4.39
N MET A 79 -1.05 3.75 -3.12
CA MET A 79 -0.76 2.91 -1.94
C MET A 79 -2.01 2.29 -1.32
N VAL A 80 -3.09 3.08 -1.19
CA VAL A 80 -4.32 2.73 -0.49
C VAL A 80 -5.33 2.21 -1.50
N GLY A 81 -5.55 0.90 -1.46
CA GLY A 81 -6.52 0.25 -2.34
C GLY A 81 -6.69 -1.23 -2.03
N ILE A 82 -6.55 -2.05 -3.06
CA ILE A 82 -6.74 -3.51 -2.94
C ILE A 82 -5.66 -4.15 -2.07
N GLY A 83 -4.43 -3.61 -2.05
CA GLY A 83 -3.37 -4.08 -1.15
C GLY A 83 -3.78 -4.05 0.32
N ASN A 84 -4.39 -2.96 0.79
CA ASN A 84 -4.77 -2.75 2.19
C ASN A 84 -6.04 -3.49 2.62
N VAL A 85 -6.86 -3.90 1.65
CA VAL A 85 -8.13 -4.58 1.91
C VAL A 85 -7.98 -6.08 1.70
N VAL A 86 -7.39 -6.48 0.57
CA VAL A 86 -7.30 -7.88 0.12
C VAL A 86 -5.90 -8.44 0.28
N GLY A 87 -4.86 -7.67 -0.09
CA GLY A 87 -3.46 -8.11 0.03
C GLY A 87 -3.08 -8.42 1.47
N ILE A 88 -3.47 -7.54 2.40
CA ILE A 88 -3.21 -7.71 3.83
C ILE A 88 -3.87 -8.97 4.43
N ILE A 89 -5.03 -9.34 3.91
CA ILE A 89 -5.75 -10.54 4.36
C ILE A 89 -5.04 -11.79 3.89
N THR A 90 -4.61 -11.78 2.63
CA THR A 90 -3.80 -12.85 2.05
C THR A 90 -2.51 -13.06 2.86
N ALA A 91 -1.87 -11.97 3.26
CA ALA A 91 -0.67 -12.01 4.10
C ALA A 91 -0.92 -12.65 5.48
N ILE A 92 -2.07 -12.41 6.10
CA ILE A 92 -2.44 -13.02 7.39
C ILE A 92 -2.93 -14.45 7.26
N GLN A 93 -3.56 -14.83 6.15
CA GLN A 93 -3.86 -16.24 5.89
C GLN A 93 -2.56 -17.08 5.88
N ILE A 94 -1.47 -16.50 5.37
CA ILE A 94 -0.16 -17.18 5.29
C ILE A 94 0.65 -17.01 6.59
N GLY A 95 0.75 -15.79 7.11
CA GLY A 95 1.60 -15.44 8.26
C GLY A 95 0.91 -15.50 9.62
N GLY A 96 -0.39 -15.75 9.66
CA GLY A 96 -1.21 -15.72 10.86
C GLY A 96 -1.47 -14.31 11.38
N PRO A 97 -2.26 -14.17 12.47
CA PRO A 97 -2.62 -12.88 13.05
C PRO A 97 -1.42 -12.04 13.51
N GLY A 98 -0.29 -12.69 13.81
CA GLY A 98 0.94 -12.05 14.26
C GLY A 98 1.61 -11.17 13.20
N ALA A 99 1.31 -11.39 11.93
CA ALA A 99 1.82 -10.55 10.84
C ALA A 99 1.41 -9.07 11.01
N LEU A 100 0.24 -8.80 11.60
CA LEU A 100 -0.23 -7.42 11.86
C LEU A 100 0.73 -6.63 12.76
N PHE A 101 1.31 -7.28 13.78
CA PHE A 101 2.27 -6.62 14.66
C PHE A 101 3.51 -6.13 13.87
N TRP A 102 3.98 -6.94 12.93
CA TRP A 102 5.12 -6.60 12.09
C TRP A 102 4.79 -5.51 11.06
N VAL A 103 3.54 -5.43 10.59
CA VAL A 103 3.04 -4.31 9.77
C VAL A 103 3.10 -3.00 10.58
N TRP A 104 2.64 -3.01 11.83
CA TRP A 104 2.70 -1.85 12.73
C TRP A 104 4.12 -1.37 13.00
N LEU A 105 5.08 -2.29 13.05
CA LEU A 105 6.50 -1.96 13.24
C LEU A 105 7.12 -1.41 11.95
N ALA A 106 6.81 -2.01 10.79
CA ALA A 106 7.38 -1.65 9.50
C ALA A 106 6.91 -0.27 9.01
N ALA A 107 5.64 0.08 9.22
CA ALA A 107 5.08 1.36 8.76
C ALA A 107 5.84 2.61 9.27
N PRO A 108 6.04 2.84 10.59
CA PRO A 108 6.73 4.03 11.08
C PRO A 108 8.22 4.06 10.70
N PHE A 109 8.87 2.90 10.52
CA PHE A 109 10.24 2.83 10.05
C PHE A 109 10.35 3.13 8.54
N GLY A 110 9.42 2.58 7.76
CA GLY A 110 9.30 2.84 6.33
C GLY A 110 8.88 4.26 5.98
N ALA A 111 8.15 4.94 6.88
CA ALA A 111 7.73 6.32 6.69
C ALA A 111 8.89 7.28 6.39
N LEU A 112 10.02 7.12 7.08
CA LEU A 112 11.20 7.95 6.83
C LEU A 112 11.99 7.54 5.59
N ILE A 113 11.95 6.26 5.20
CA ILE A 113 12.52 5.79 3.93
C ILE A 113 11.77 6.46 2.79
N LYS A 114 10.43 6.36 2.77
CA LYS A 114 9.58 6.99 1.75
C LYS A 114 9.71 8.52 1.73
N TYR A 115 9.78 9.15 2.92
CA TYR A 115 10.09 10.59 3.03
C TYR A 115 11.39 10.94 2.31
N SER A 116 12.45 10.15 2.52
CA SER A 116 13.77 10.42 1.94
C SER A 116 13.76 10.28 0.42
N GLU A 117 13.06 9.28 -0.11
CA GLU A 117 12.88 9.09 -1.55
C GLU A 117 12.18 10.27 -2.21
N ILE A 118 11.06 10.72 -1.61
CA ILE A 118 10.29 11.85 -2.15
C ILE A 118 11.05 13.15 -2.01
N PHE A 119 11.76 13.35 -0.90
CA PHE A 119 12.63 14.51 -0.71
C PHE A 119 13.70 14.60 -1.80
N LEU A 120 14.38 13.48 -2.11
CA LEU A 120 15.37 13.41 -3.19
C LEU A 120 14.72 13.61 -4.56
N GLY A 121 13.57 12.99 -4.82
CA GLY A 121 12.81 13.16 -6.05
C GLY A 121 12.40 14.61 -6.30
N MET A 122 11.98 15.32 -5.26
CA MET A 122 11.64 16.75 -5.30
C MET A 122 12.87 17.64 -5.44
N LYS A 123 13.97 17.31 -4.78
CA LYS A 123 15.21 18.11 -4.78
C LYS A 123 15.93 18.07 -6.13
N TYR A 124 15.96 16.91 -6.78
CA TYR A 124 16.67 16.69 -8.06
C TYR A 124 15.77 16.71 -9.30
N ARG A 125 14.50 17.12 -9.16
CA ARG A 125 13.59 17.23 -10.31
C ARG A 125 14.05 18.29 -11.29
N ILE A 126 13.78 18.05 -12.56
CA ILE A 126 13.97 19.01 -13.64
C ILE A 126 12.63 19.61 -14.05
N THR A 127 12.70 20.74 -14.73
CA THR A 127 11.52 21.42 -15.25
C THR A 127 11.38 21.11 -16.73
N LYS A 128 10.21 20.65 -17.18
CA LYS A 128 9.92 20.35 -18.58
C LYS A 128 8.57 20.91 -18.99
N GLY A 129 8.57 21.95 -19.83
CA GLY A 129 7.35 22.68 -20.18
C GLY A 129 6.67 23.25 -18.92
N ASN A 130 5.40 22.89 -18.72
CA ASN A 130 4.58 23.28 -17.56
C ASN A 130 4.52 22.23 -16.44
N SER A 131 5.31 21.16 -16.54
CA SER A 131 5.40 20.11 -15.51
C SER A 131 6.83 20.00 -14.98
N PHE A 132 6.96 19.21 -13.92
CA PHE A 132 8.26 18.78 -13.41
C PHE A 132 8.51 17.35 -13.88
N GLU A 133 9.75 16.88 -13.84
CA GLU A 133 10.05 15.46 -13.96
C GLU A 133 11.10 15.12 -12.90
N GLY A 134 10.83 14.11 -12.09
CA GLY A 134 11.70 13.71 -11.00
C GLY A 134 11.50 12.24 -10.66
N GLY A 135 12.19 11.80 -9.60
CA GLY A 135 12.20 10.42 -9.15
C GLY A 135 13.58 9.76 -9.18
N PRO A 136 13.66 8.44 -9.03
CA PRO A 136 14.92 7.72 -8.81
C PRO A 136 15.89 7.84 -9.96
N MET A 137 15.39 7.83 -11.18
CA MET A 137 16.19 8.04 -12.39
C MET A 137 16.90 9.40 -12.44
N TYR A 138 16.36 10.43 -11.79
CA TYR A 138 16.98 11.76 -11.73
C TYR A 138 17.96 11.89 -10.56
N TYR A 139 17.55 11.52 -9.34
CA TYR A 139 18.43 11.68 -8.19
C TYR A 139 19.59 10.68 -8.19
N LEU A 140 19.42 9.45 -8.71
CA LEU A 140 20.52 8.47 -8.82
C LEU A 140 21.55 8.92 -9.85
N LYS A 141 21.11 9.55 -10.95
CA LYS A 141 22.02 10.12 -11.95
C LYS A 141 22.87 11.22 -11.33
N ALA A 142 22.27 12.05 -10.46
CA ALA A 142 22.98 13.11 -9.75
C ALA A 142 23.91 12.56 -8.64
N ALA A 143 23.49 11.53 -7.91
CA ALA A 143 24.24 10.97 -6.78
C ALA A 143 25.42 10.09 -7.22
N LEU A 144 25.20 9.17 -8.17
CA LEU A 144 26.19 8.17 -8.59
C LEU A 144 27.05 8.63 -9.78
N LYS A 145 26.70 9.76 -10.41
CA LYS A 145 27.34 10.27 -11.64
C LYS A 145 27.42 9.23 -12.78
N SER A 146 26.59 8.19 -12.73
CA SER A 146 26.52 7.10 -13.70
C SER A 146 25.14 7.04 -14.34
N LYS A 147 25.09 6.66 -15.62
CA LYS A 147 23.83 6.47 -16.37
C LYS A 147 23.27 5.05 -16.22
N ILE A 148 24.07 4.09 -15.74
CA ILE A 148 23.70 2.66 -15.72
C ILE A 148 22.59 2.41 -14.68
N PHE A 149 22.81 2.81 -13.44
CA PHE A 149 21.85 2.59 -12.35
C PHE A 149 20.49 3.27 -12.58
N PRO A 150 20.41 4.55 -13.03
CA PRO A 150 19.15 5.18 -13.39
C PRO A 150 18.33 4.40 -14.43
N VAL A 151 19.00 3.83 -15.45
CA VAL A 151 18.33 3.07 -16.52
C VAL A 151 17.80 1.75 -15.98
N ILE A 152 18.60 1.03 -15.18
CA ILE A 152 18.16 -0.22 -14.54
C ILE A 152 16.94 0.05 -13.65
N VAL A 153 16.98 1.06 -12.81
CA VAL A 153 15.87 1.41 -11.92
C VAL A 153 14.63 1.84 -12.72
N ALA A 154 14.79 2.56 -13.82
CA ALA A 154 13.66 2.91 -14.68
C ALA A 154 12.98 1.67 -15.29
N ILE A 155 13.77 0.68 -15.76
CA ILE A 155 13.23 -0.58 -16.27
C ILE A 155 12.50 -1.35 -15.17
N LEU A 156 13.11 -1.47 -13.99
CA LEU A 156 12.48 -2.16 -12.84
C LEU A 156 11.18 -1.49 -12.41
N LEU A 157 11.12 -0.15 -12.42
CA LEU A 157 9.89 0.58 -12.11
C LEU A 157 8.80 0.40 -13.18
N CYS A 158 9.18 0.23 -14.46
CA CYS A 158 8.22 -0.10 -15.50
C CYS A 158 7.64 -1.49 -15.30
N ILE A 159 8.45 -2.46 -14.86
CA ILE A 159 7.99 -3.82 -14.52
C ILE A 159 7.10 -3.76 -13.28
N TYR A 160 7.50 -3.03 -12.23
CA TYR A 160 6.70 -2.84 -11.02
C TYR A 160 5.34 -2.22 -11.31
N GLY A 161 5.27 -1.24 -12.21
CA GLY A 161 4.01 -0.61 -12.61
C GLY A 161 3.02 -1.54 -13.34
N VAL A 162 3.40 -2.77 -13.70
CA VAL A 162 2.50 -3.76 -14.30
C VAL A 162 1.70 -4.46 -13.18
N GLU A 163 0.62 -3.83 -12.74
CA GLU A 163 -0.24 -4.33 -11.67
C GLU A 163 -1.29 -5.34 -12.14
N ILE A 164 -0.86 -6.60 -12.31
CA ILE A 164 -1.73 -7.71 -12.72
C ILE A 164 -2.63 -8.16 -11.57
N TYR A 165 -2.11 -8.19 -10.34
CA TYR A 165 -2.83 -8.68 -9.17
C TYR A 165 -4.07 -7.83 -8.89
N GLN A 166 -3.91 -6.51 -8.81
CA GLN A 166 -5.01 -5.57 -8.60
C GLN A 166 -6.07 -5.68 -9.71
N PHE A 167 -5.64 -5.78 -10.97
CA PHE A 167 -6.56 -5.93 -12.11
C PHE A 167 -7.39 -7.22 -12.03
N ASN A 168 -6.75 -8.35 -11.70
CA ASN A 168 -7.44 -9.64 -11.57
C ASN A 168 -8.45 -9.64 -10.42
N VAL A 169 -8.07 -9.14 -9.23
CA VAL A 169 -8.97 -9.09 -8.07
C VAL A 169 -10.26 -8.33 -8.39
N ILE A 170 -10.18 -7.22 -9.14
CA ILE A 170 -11.35 -6.45 -9.56
C ILE A 170 -12.22 -7.26 -10.53
N CYS A 171 -11.61 -7.82 -11.56
CA CYS A 171 -12.32 -8.55 -12.61
C CYS A 171 -12.99 -9.81 -12.06
N ASP A 172 -12.30 -10.57 -11.21
CA ASP A 172 -12.82 -11.78 -10.57
C ASP A 172 -13.91 -11.43 -9.57
N SER A 173 -13.72 -10.42 -8.72
CA SER A 173 -14.76 -9.97 -7.79
C SER A 173 -16.05 -9.54 -8.50
N LEU A 174 -15.95 -8.79 -9.61
CA LEU A 174 -17.12 -8.39 -10.41
C LEU A 174 -17.75 -9.59 -11.13
N SER A 175 -16.94 -10.47 -11.73
CA SER A 175 -17.44 -11.62 -12.50
C SER A 175 -18.17 -12.62 -11.60
N GLU A 176 -17.61 -12.94 -10.44
CA GLU A 176 -18.16 -13.94 -9.53
C GLU A 176 -19.42 -13.46 -8.82
N ASN A 177 -19.47 -12.18 -8.44
CA ASN A 177 -20.59 -11.66 -7.65
C ASN A 177 -21.74 -11.07 -8.47
N LEU A 178 -21.44 -10.48 -9.64
CA LEU A 178 -22.46 -9.89 -10.51
C LEU A 178 -22.84 -10.80 -11.68
N HIS A 179 -22.20 -11.97 -11.80
CA HIS A 179 -22.43 -12.95 -12.86
C HIS A 179 -22.27 -12.39 -14.28
N PHE A 180 -21.47 -11.34 -14.44
CA PHE A 180 -21.11 -10.80 -15.76
C PHE A 180 -19.98 -11.60 -16.40
N ASN A 181 -19.92 -11.56 -17.74
CA ASN A 181 -18.82 -12.19 -18.47
C ASN A 181 -17.49 -11.49 -18.15
N LYS A 182 -16.50 -12.25 -17.65
CA LYS A 182 -15.17 -11.75 -17.29
C LYS A 182 -14.49 -10.97 -18.43
N LEU A 183 -14.60 -11.42 -19.69
CA LEU A 183 -14.01 -10.71 -20.82
C LEU A 183 -14.62 -9.31 -21.02
N PHE A 184 -15.94 -9.19 -20.85
CA PHE A 184 -16.60 -7.90 -20.94
C PHE A 184 -16.10 -6.93 -19.86
N ILE A 185 -15.97 -7.41 -18.61
CA ILE A 185 -15.44 -6.63 -17.48
C ILE A 185 -14.01 -6.16 -17.78
N VAL A 186 -13.15 -7.07 -18.26
CA VAL A 186 -11.75 -6.76 -18.61
C VAL A 186 -11.67 -5.65 -19.65
N PHE A 187 -12.44 -5.74 -20.75
CA PHE A 187 -12.43 -4.71 -21.80
C PHE A 187 -13.02 -3.39 -21.32
N ALA A 188 -14.11 -3.43 -20.54
CA ALA A 188 -14.71 -2.23 -19.98
C ALA A 188 -13.76 -1.51 -19.01
N PHE A 189 -13.09 -2.27 -18.14
CA PHE A 189 -12.13 -1.71 -17.19
C PHE A 189 -10.88 -1.18 -17.90
N LEU A 190 -10.36 -1.88 -18.91
CA LEU A 190 -9.27 -1.38 -19.75
C LEU A 190 -9.63 -0.05 -20.43
N ALA A 191 -10.87 0.10 -20.94
CA ALA A 191 -11.32 1.35 -21.53
C ALA A 191 -11.32 2.51 -20.52
N LEU A 192 -11.73 2.26 -19.26
CA LEU A 192 -11.67 3.25 -18.18
C LEU A 192 -10.23 3.66 -17.84
N VAL A 193 -9.29 2.70 -17.79
CA VAL A 193 -7.87 2.95 -17.56
C VAL A 193 -7.29 3.83 -18.69
N LEU A 194 -7.55 3.47 -19.95
CA LEU A 194 -7.10 4.27 -21.11
C LEU A 194 -7.68 5.69 -21.09
N TYR A 195 -8.93 5.85 -20.65
CA TYR A 195 -9.55 7.16 -20.47
C TYR A 195 -8.85 8.01 -19.39
N ALA A 196 -8.46 7.41 -18.26
CA ALA A 196 -7.67 8.09 -17.23
C ALA A 196 -6.28 8.50 -17.78
N CYS A 197 -5.58 7.56 -18.40
CA CYS A 197 -4.23 7.76 -18.95
C CYS A 197 -4.18 8.86 -20.00
N ARG A 198 -5.19 8.97 -20.88
CA ARG A 198 -5.25 10.01 -21.93
C ARG A 198 -5.21 11.44 -21.38
N GLY A 199 -5.66 11.66 -20.14
CA GLY A 199 -5.62 12.97 -19.49
C GLY A 199 -4.31 13.29 -18.76
N GLY A 200 -3.35 12.35 -18.75
CA GLY A 200 -2.11 12.45 -18.00
C GLY A 200 -2.30 12.56 -16.49
N ILE A 201 -1.22 12.90 -15.79
CA ILE A 201 -1.19 12.96 -14.32
C ILE A 201 -2.20 13.96 -13.73
N LYS A 202 -2.59 15.01 -14.46
CA LYS A 202 -3.62 15.97 -14.01
C LYS A 202 -4.99 15.32 -13.87
N ARG A 203 -5.37 14.41 -14.79
CA ARG A 203 -6.65 13.70 -14.74
C ARG A 203 -6.63 12.63 -13.66
N VAL A 204 -5.56 11.85 -13.59
CA VAL A 204 -5.37 10.83 -12.53
C VAL A 204 -5.50 11.50 -11.16
N ALA A 205 -4.74 12.56 -10.89
CA ALA A 205 -4.82 13.27 -9.62
C ALA A 205 -6.22 13.81 -9.30
N LYS A 206 -7.00 14.25 -10.31
CA LYS A 206 -8.39 14.68 -10.12
C LYS A 206 -9.30 13.52 -9.75
N ILE A 207 -9.15 12.36 -10.39
CA ILE A 207 -9.91 11.14 -10.08
C ILE A 207 -9.60 10.70 -8.65
N CYS A 208 -8.31 10.55 -8.30
CA CYS A 208 -7.90 10.12 -6.96
C CYS A 208 -8.37 11.10 -5.87
N THR A 209 -8.33 12.41 -6.12
CA THR A 209 -8.80 13.43 -5.14
C THR A 209 -10.28 13.28 -4.78
N VAL A 210 -11.10 12.70 -5.66
CA VAL A 210 -12.52 12.45 -5.40
C VAL A 210 -12.74 11.06 -4.81
N LEU A 211 -12.13 10.04 -5.41
CA LEU A 211 -12.35 8.64 -5.02
C LEU A 211 -11.70 8.27 -3.69
N MET A 212 -10.47 8.75 -3.42
CA MET A 212 -9.73 8.39 -2.22
C MET A 212 -10.40 8.83 -0.91
N PRO A 213 -10.80 10.11 -0.74
CA PRO A 213 -11.51 10.53 0.47
C PRO A 213 -12.82 9.77 0.66
N PHE A 214 -13.56 9.52 -0.42
CA PHE A 214 -14.81 8.75 -0.38
C PHE A 214 -14.55 7.32 0.13
N PHE A 215 -13.56 6.63 -0.45
CA PHE A 215 -13.16 5.29 -0.01
C PHE A 215 -12.79 5.28 1.46
N MET A 216 -11.87 6.15 1.88
CA MET A 216 -11.35 6.16 3.24
C MET A 216 -12.46 6.40 4.26
N VAL A 217 -13.35 7.37 4.02
CA VAL A 217 -14.45 7.68 4.95
C VAL A 217 -15.44 6.51 5.05
N PHE A 218 -15.88 5.95 3.92
CA PHE A 218 -16.85 4.86 3.93
C PHE A 218 -16.26 3.56 4.50
N TYR A 219 -15.07 3.17 4.07
CA TYR A 219 -14.42 1.95 4.55
C TYR A 219 -14.12 2.02 6.04
N THR A 220 -13.49 3.11 6.48
CA THR A 220 -13.20 3.33 7.91
C THR A 220 -14.49 3.38 8.73
N GLY A 221 -15.55 4.02 8.23
CA GLY A 221 -16.86 4.04 8.89
C GLY A 221 -17.47 2.65 9.07
N MET A 222 -17.44 1.81 8.02
CA MET A 222 -17.94 0.44 8.08
C MET A 222 -17.11 -0.42 9.05
N CYS A 223 -15.78 -0.29 9.03
CA CYS A 223 -14.90 -0.98 9.97
C CYS A 223 -15.18 -0.57 11.42
N PHE A 224 -15.31 0.73 11.69
CA PHE A 224 -15.63 1.22 13.03
C PHE A 224 -16.98 0.72 13.53
N PHE A 225 -18.00 0.67 12.67
CA PHE A 225 -19.29 0.09 13.03
C PHE A 225 -19.15 -1.36 13.51
N ILE A 226 -18.39 -2.19 12.79
CA ILE A 226 -18.14 -3.59 13.16
C ILE A 226 -17.36 -3.67 14.48
N ILE A 227 -16.32 -2.85 14.64
CA ILE A 227 -15.49 -2.82 15.85
C ILE A 227 -16.32 -2.41 17.08
N ILE A 228 -17.20 -1.41 16.95
CA ILE A 228 -18.08 -0.96 18.04
C ILE A 228 -19.08 -2.06 18.39
N LYS A 229 -19.65 -2.76 17.39
CA LYS A 229 -20.57 -3.88 17.61
C LYS A 229 -19.92 -5.07 18.32
N ASN A 230 -18.63 -5.29 18.08
CA ASN A 230 -17.86 -6.41 18.65
C ASN A 230 -16.78 -5.94 19.63
N PHE A 231 -17.05 -4.83 20.34
CA PHE A 231 -16.04 -4.20 21.19
C PHE A 231 -15.50 -5.13 22.28
N SER A 232 -16.32 -6.08 22.75
CA SER A 232 -15.91 -7.13 23.71
C SER A 232 -14.78 -8.00 23.19
N LEU A 233 -14.74 -8.29 21.88
CA LEU A 233 -13.70 -9.11 21.24
C LEU A 233 -12.40 -8.35 20.97
N LEU A 234 -12.41 -7.01 21.08
CA LEU A 234 -11.24 -6.20 20.73
C LEU A 234 -10.00 -6.57 21.56
N LYS A 235 -10.19 -6.81 22.86
CA LYS A 235 -9.09 -7.22 23.75
C LYS A 235 -8.52 -8.58 23.36
N GLU A 236 -9.38 -9.52 22.99
CA GLU A 236 -8.99 -10.85 22.55
C GLU A 236 -8.22 -10.79 21.23
N VAL A 237 -8.71 -10.01 20.26
CA VAL A 237 -8.04 -9.81 18.96
C VAL A 237 -6.65 -9.20 19.13
N ILE A 238 -6.52 -8.17 19.98
CA ILE A 238 -5.22 -7.57 20.27
C ILE A 238 -4.30 -8.59 20.94
N SER A 239 -4.79 -9.33 21.95
CA SER A 239 -4.00 -10.38 22.59
C SER A 239 -3.56 -11.47 21.61
N LEU A 240 -4.44 -11.87 20.68
CA LEU A 240 -4.14 -12.84 19.64
C LEU A 240 -3.02 -12.34 18.74
N VAL A 241 -3.06 -11.07 18.32
CA VAL A 241 -2.00 -10.47 17.47
C VAL A 241 -0.66 -10.48 18.19
N PHE A 242 -0.60 -10.02 19.44
CA PHE A 242 0.65 -10.00 20.21
C PHE A 242 1.18 -11.40 20.49
N ASN A 243 0.32 -12.32 20.93
CA ASN A 243 0.73 -13.70 21.18
C ASN A 243 1.26 -14.32 19.87
N SER A 244 0.48 -14.26 18.79
CA SER A 244 0.85 -14.81 17.48
C SER A 244 2.12 -14.19 16.89
N ALA A 245 2.46 -12.95 17.25
CA ALA A 245 3.64 -12.26 16.74
C ALA A 245 4.95 -12.79 17.34
N PHE A 246 4.90 -13.36 18.55
CA PHE A 246 6.09 -13.84 19.28
C PHE A 246 6.07 -15.34 19.57
N THR A 247 4.88 -15.95 19.62
CA THR A 247 4.73 -17.39 19.70
C THR A 247 4.65 -17.95 18.30
N GLY A 248 5.67 -18.71 17.90
CA GLY A 248 5.55 -19.54 16.71
C GLY A 248 4.32 -20.43 16.89
N HIS A 249 3.29 -20.25 16.05
CA HIS A 249 2.20 -21.22 16.02
C HIS A 249 2.84 -22.57 15.75
N ALA A 250 2.68 -23.50 16.69
CA ALA A 250 3.04 -24.89 16.52
C ALA A 250 2.07 -25.47 15.50
N ALA A 251 2.26 -25.13 14.23
CA ALA A 251 1.79 -25.97 13.14
C ALA A 251 2.52 -27.30 13.35
N VAL A 252 1.75 -28.29 13.83
CA VAL A 252 2.03 -29.73 13.86
C VAL A 252 3.31 -30.08 13.07
N GLY A 253 4.47 -30.08 13.72
CA GLY A 253 5.75 -30.31 13.01
C GLY A 253 6.99 -29.53 13.46
N GLY A 254 7.21 -29.33 14.76
CA GLY A 254 8.58 -29.17 15.33
C GLY A 254 9.39 -27.89 15.04
N CYS A 255 8.91 -26.92 14.27
CA CYS A 255 9.65 -25.68 14.00
C CYS A 255 8.91 -24.42 14.50
N ALA A 256 9.00 -24.11 15.80
CA ALA A 256 8.50 -22.82 16.33
C ALA A 256 9.15 -21.59 15.66
N GLY A 257 10.35 -21.73 15.08
CA GLY A 257 11.03 -20.64 14.37
C GLY A 257 10.47 -20.33 12.96
N SER A 258 9.86 -21.30 12.27
CA SER A 258 9.38 -21.08 10.90
C SER A 258 8.12 -20.21 10.86
N SER A 259 7.18 -20.39 11.78
CA SER A 259 5.96 -19.58 11.85
C SER A 259 6.23 -18.13 12.25
N LEU A 260 7.19 -17.88 13.14
CA LEU A 260 7.64 -16.52 13.46
C LEU A 260 8.25 -15.81 12.24
N ILE A 261 9.18 -16.48 11.54
CA ILE A 261 9.83 -15.92 10.35
C ILE A 261 8.80 -15.66 9.25
N ILE A 262 7.81 -16.53 9.07
CA ILE A 262 6.73 -16.33 8.09
C ILE A 262 5.87 -15.11 8.49
N ALA A 263 5.53 -14.95 9.77
CA ALA A 263 4.78 -13.79 10.26
C ALA A 263 5.55 -12.47 10.03
N ILE A 264 6.85 -12.45 10.33
CA ILE A 264 7.74 -11.32 10.05
C ILE A 264 7.79 -11.03 8.56
N LYS A 265 8.11 -12.05 7.75
CA LYS A 265 8.23 -11.94 6.29
C LYS A 265 6.95 -11.34 5.71
N GLN A 266 5.80 -11.94 5.99
CA GLN A 266 4.52 -11.53 5.42
C GLN A 266 4.06 -10.17 5.92
N GLY A 267 4.24 -9.86 7.21
CA GLY A 267 3.87 -8.55 7.74
C GLY A 267 4.67 -7.42 7.09
N ILE A 268 5.97 -7.63 6.91
CA ILE A 268 6.87 -6.56 6.45
C ILE A 268 6.86 -6.43 4.94
N SER A 269 6.84 -7.55 4.20
CA SER A 269 6.68 -7.51 2.73
C SER A 269 5.38 -6.80 2.37
N THR A 270 4.30 -7.09 3.09
CA THR A 270 3.00 -6.46 2.82
C THR A 270 2.96 -5.00 3.21
N ALA A 271 3.57 -4.62 4.34
CA ALA A 271 3.70 -3.21 4.71
C ALA A 271 4.51 -2.43 3.67
N VAL A 272 5.59 -3.02 3.15
CA VAL A 272 6.41 -2.40 2.10
C VAL A 272 5.65 -2.28 0.78
N TYR A 273 4.93 -3.33 0.39
CA TYR A 273 4.13 -3.34 -0.84
C TYR A 273 2.96 -2.34 -0.75
N SER A 274 2.12 -2.42 0.29
CA SER A 274 1.00 -1.47 0.47
C SER A 274 1.48 -0.03 0.60
N GLY A 275 2.49 0.21 1.43
CA GLY A 275 3.03 1.55 1.66
C GLY A 275 3.94 2.10 0.56
N ASP A 276 4.26 1.35 -0.50
CA ASP A 276 5.25 1.71 -1.52
C ASP A 276 6.62 2.11 -0.92
N ILE A 277 7.04 1.45 0.16
CA ILE A 277 8.21 1.85 0.96
C ILE A 277 9.49 1.41 0.27
N GLY A 278 10.38 2.33 -0.11
CA GLY A 278 11.69 1.94 -0.65
C GLY A 278 11.65 1.52 -2.12
N ILE A 279 10.50 1.69 -2.78
CA ILE A 279 10.30 1.36 -4.20
C ILE A 279 10.68 2.56 -5.08
N GLY A 280 10.49 3.79 -4.58
CA GLY A 280 10.80 5.02 -5.29
C GLY A 280 9.77 5.47 -6.33
N TYR A 281 8.71 4.69 -6.58
CA TYR A 281 7.63 5.05 -7.52
C TYR A 281 6.91 6.33 -7.08
N ASP A 282 6.58 6.45 -5.80
CA ASP A 282 5.86 7.60 -5.25
C ASP A 282 6.64 8.93 -5.34
N SER A 283 7.97 8.85 -5.42
CA SER A 283 8.82 10.04 -5.65
C SER A 283 8.63 10.64 -7.05
N ILE A 284 8.23 9.83 -8.04
CA ILE A 284 7.89 10.29 -9.39
C ILE A 284 6.61 11.12 -9.36
N ILE A 285 5.57 10.62 -8.69
CA ILE A 285 4.28 11.31 -8.54
C ILE A 285 4.48 12.60 -7.76
N ASN A 286 5.15 12.54 -6.61
CA ASN A 286 5.35 13.70 -5.76
C ASN A 286 6.20 14.80 -6.41
N SER A 287 7.15 14.44 -7.29
CA SER A 287 7.97 15.41 -8.03
C SER A 287 7.15 16.40 -8.87
N GLN A 288 5.93 16.02 -9.29
CA GLN A 288 5.00 16.83 -10.07
C GLN A 288 4.33 17.97 -9.27
N SER A 289 4.49 17.97 -7.93
CA SER A 289 3.88 18.97 -7.05
C SER A 289 4.34 20.39 -7.39
N SER A 290 3.43 21.36 -7.33
CA SER A 290 3.75 22.78 -7.46
C SER A 290 4.40 23.37 -6.19
N ASN A 291 4.57 22.56 -5.14
CA ASN A 291 5.27 22.96 -3.93
C ASN A 291 6.75 23.21 -4.23
N LYS A 292 7.30 24.32 -3.71
CA LYS A 292 8.71 24.68 -3.89
C LYS A 292 9.62 24.07 -2.83
N LYS A 293 9.06 23.68 -1.68
CA LYS A 293 9.80 23.16 -0.52
C LYS A 293 9.74 21.62 -0.53
N PRO A 294 10.85 20.93 -0.86
CA PRO A 294 10.89 19.47 -0.88
C PRO A 294 10.47 18.84 0.45
N GLU A 295 10.91 19.42 1.57
CA GLU A 295 10.58 18.96 2.93
C GLU A 295 9.07 19.03 3.23
N SER A 296 8.41 20.11 2.81
CA SER A 296 6.97 20.32 3.03
C SER A 296 6.13 19.30 2.26
N GLN A 297 6.53 18.96 1.02
CA GLN A 297 5.85 17.92 0.25
C GLN A 297 6.16 16.52 0.78
N ALA A 298 7.42 16.23 1.08
CA ALA A 298 7.84 14.91 1.54
C ALA A 298 7.22 14.55 2.90
N VAL A 299 7.01 15.51 3.80
CA VAL A 299 6.34 15.27 5.09
C VAL A 299 4.93 14.66 4.90
N LEU A 300 4.25 14.97 3.80
CA LEU A 300 2.91 14.41 3.53
C LEU A 300 2.93 12.90 3.32
N SER A 301 4.02 12.33 2.80
CA SER A 301 4.10 10.87 2.58
C SER A 301 4.13 10.08 3.89
N ILE A 302 4.62 10.68 4.97
CA ILE A 302 4.57 10.10 6.31
C ILE A 302 3.11 9.95 6.74
N LEU A 303 2.29 11.00 6.53
CA LEU A 303 0.85 10.93 6.79
C LEU A 303 0.18 9.86 5.94
N GLY A 304 0.59 9.73 4.67
CA GLY A 304 0.14 8.68 3.77
C GLY A 304 0.35 7.28 4.36
N ILE A 305 1.59 6.97 4.76
CA ILE A 305 1.90 5.65 5.37
C ILE A 305 1.13 5.40 6.67
N PHE A 306 0.87 6.42 7.48
CA PHE A 306 0.03 6.25 8.67
C PHE A 306 -1.43 5.91 8.34
N ILE A 307 -1.99 6.55 7.30
CA ILE A 307 -3.35 6.26 6.82
C ILE A 307 -3.41 4.84 6.24
N ASP A 308 -2.43 4.47 5.42
CA ASP A 308 -2.26 3.13 4.85
C ASP A 308 -2.25 2.05 5.94
N ASN A 309 -1.36 2.21 6.93
CA ASN A 309 -1.22 1.29 8.05
C ASN A 309 -2.50 1.22 8.91
N PHE A 310 -3.19 2.36 9.07
CA PHE A 310 -4.47 2.40 9.79
C PHE A 310 -5.56 1.62 9.06
N ILE A 311 -5.67 1.76 7.73
CA ILE A 311 -6.63 1.00 6.91
C ILE A 311 -6.31 -0.49 6.93
N CYS A 312 -5.04 -0.88 6.77
CA CYS A 312 -4.58 -2.26 6.92
C CYS A 312 -5.00 -2.83 8.28
N THR A 313 -4.78 -2.08 9.36
CA THR A 313 -5.17 -2.48 10.72
C THR A 313 -6.67 -2.75 10.84
N LEU A 314 -7.50 -1.84 10.31
CA LEU A 314 -8.95 -1.99 10.35
C LEU A 314 -9.42 -3.24 9.59
N SER A 315 -8.89 -3.47 8.38
CA SER A 315 -9.20 -4.66 7.57
C SER A 315 -8.97 -5.95 8.36
N ILE A 316 -7.81 -6.03 9.03
CA ILE A 316 -7.40 -7.20 9.79
C ILE A 316 -8.25 -7.37 11.04
N VAL A 317 -8.46 -6.30 11.81
CA VAL A 317 -9.25 -6.37 13.05
C VAL A 317 -10.67 -6.82 12.74
N VAL A 318 -11.30 -6.29 11.68
CA VAL A 318 -12.62 -6.72 11.22
C VAL A 318 -12.63 -8.21 10.86
N LEU A 319 -11.62 -8.67 10.12
CA LEU A 319 -11.51 -10.09 9.75
C LEU A 319 -11.35 -10.98 10.99
N LEU A 320 -10.46 -10.62 11.93
CA LEU A 320 -10.22 -11.38 13.16
C LEU A 320 -11.48 -11.43 14.04
N MET A 321 -12.19 -10.31 14.19
CA MET A 321 -13.46 -10.23 14.92
C MET A 321 -14.57 -11.06 14.27
N SER A 322 -14.54 -11.25 12.95
CA SER A 322 -15.53 -12.07 12.25
C SER A 322 -15.31 -13.59 12.45
N SER A 323 -14.14 -14.00 12.95
CA SER A 323 -13.67 -15.40 13.04
C SER A 323 -13.61 -16.16 11.70
N ILE A 324 -13.82 -15.49 10.56
CA ILE A 324 -13.82 -16.10 9.22
C ILE A 324 -12.39 -16.42 8.75
N TRP A 325 -11.37 -15.78 9.34
CA TRP A 325 -9.97 -16.04 9.02
C TRP A 325 -9.55 -17.52 9.19
N GLN A 326 -10.29 -18.30 9.98
CA GLN A 326 -10.06 -19.73 10.21
C GLN A 326 -10.59 -20.62 9.07
N MET A 327 -11.40 -20.11 8.14
CA MET A 327 -12.02 -20.87 7.06
C MET A 327 -11.02 -21.37 5.98
N GLY A 328 -9.72 -21.11 6.16
CA GLY A 328 -8.62 -21.71 5.40
C GLY A 328 -7.98 -20.79 4.36
N ALA A 329 -6.76 -21.16 3.95
CA ALA A 329 -5.94 -20.44 2.96
C ALA A 329 -6.38 -20.66 1.50
N THR A 330 -7.49 -21.39 1.27
CA THR A 330 -7.99 -21.72 -0.07
C THR A 330 -8.98 -20.70 -0.63
N ILE A 331 -9.48 -19.79 0.21
CA ILE A 331 -10.40 -18.74 -0.20
C ILE A 331 -9.61 -17.48 -0.50
N GLU A 332 -9.90 -16.82 -1.63
CA GLU A 332 -9.29 -15.54 -1.99
C GLU A 332 -9.57 -14.46 -0.92
N GLY A 333 -8.58 -13.63 -0.63
CA GLY A 333 -8.71 -12.57 0.38
C GLY A 333 -9.85 -11.59 0.09
N SER A 334 -10.18 -11.37 -1.18
CA SER A 334 -11.30 -10.54 -1.66
C SER A 334 -12.64 -11.11 -1.22
N LYS A 335 -12.77 -12.43 -1.24
CA LYS A 335 -13.97 -13.13 -0.81
C LYS A 335 -14.06 -13.20 0.72
N LEU A 336 -12.94 -13.40 1.40
CA LEU A 336 -12.92 -13.41 2.87
C LEU A 336 -13.39 -12.09 3.48
N ILE A 337 -12.88 -10.96 2.99
CA ILE A 337 -13.30 -9.66 3.49
C ILE A 337 -14.77 -9.41 3.21
N GLN A 338 -15.23 -9.77 2.01
CA GLN A 338 -16.65 -9.67 1.66
C GLN A 338 -17.53 -10.49 2.60
N LEU A 339 -17.13 -11.73 2.91
CA LEU A 339 -17.84 -12.57 3.87
C LEU A 339 -17.84 -11.96 5.28
N ALA A 340 -16.73 -11.35 5.71
CA ALA A 340 -16.64 -10.68 7.00
C ALA A 340 -17.62 -9.51 7.10
N PHE A 341 -17.69 -8.68 6.06
CA PHE A 341 -18.66 -7.57 6.00
C PHE A 341 -20.11 -8.06 5.85
N SER A 342 -20.34 -9.18 5.14
CA SER A 342 -21.70 -9.72 4.90
C SER A 342 -22.42 -10.16 6.19
N LYS A 343 -21.69 -10.46 7.26
CA LYS A 343 -22.27 -10.74 8.59
C LYS A 343 -22.97 -9.54 9.21
N TYR A 344 -22.57 -8.32 8.82
CA TYR A 344 -23.04 -7.08 9.44
C TYR A 344 -23.89 -6.22 8.51
N PHE A 345 -23.60 -6.28 7.21
CA PHE A 345 -24.27 -5.46 6.22
C PHE A 345 -24.91 -6.34 5.14
N PRO A 346 -26.17 -6.08 4.77
CA PRO A 346 -26.80 -6.75 3.65
C PRO A 346 -26.19 -6.30 2.32
N TYR A 347 -26.39 -7.09 1.25
CA TYR A 347 -25.99 -6.75 -0.13
C TYR A 347 -24.48 -6.54 -0.37
N MET A 348 -23.60 -7.05 0.51
CA MET A 348 -22.14 -6.98 0.32
C MET A 348 -21.65 -7.70 -0.93
N ASN A 349 -22.44 -8.64 -1.47
CA ASN A 349 -22.18 -9.26 -2.76
C ASN A 349 -22.13 -8.24 -3.90
N VAL A 350 -22.94 -7.18 -3.85
CA VAL A 350 -22.95 -6.12 -4.88
C VAL A 350 -22.05 -4.95 -4.48
N PHE A 351 -22.09 -4.56 -3.21
CA PHE A 351 -21.36 -3.39 -2.73
C PHE A 351 -19.84 -3.58 -2.82
N MET A 352 -19.29 -4.70 -2.33
CA MET A 352 -17.83 -4.88 -2.25
C MET A 352 -17.14 -4.91 -3.62
N PRO A 353 -17.64 -5.60 -4.66
CA PRO A 353 -17.02 -5.55 -5.98
C PRO A 353 -16.99 -4.15 -6.61
N ILE A 354 -18.07 -3.38 -6.46
CA ILE A 354 -18.13 -1.99 -6.94
C ILE A 354 -17.15 -1.13 -6.15
N PHE A 355 -17.08 -1.35 -4.83
CA PHE A 355 -16.17 -0.62 -3.97
C PHE A 355 -14.70 -0.92 -4.33
N LEU A 356 -14.35 -2.19 -4.54
CA LEU A 356 -13.03 -2.62 -5.00
C LEU A 356 -12.69 -2.07 -6.39
N LEU A 357 -13.67 -1.96 -7.30
CA LEU A 357 -13.48 -1.31 -8.60
C LEU A 357 -13.13 0.17 -8.43
N LEU A 358 -13.85 0.91 -7.59
CA LEU A 358 -13.59 2.33 -7.38
C LEU A 358 -12.20 2.58 -6.78
N THR A 359 -11.80 1.75 -5.81
CA THR A 359 -10.51 1.85 -5.14
C THR A 359 -9.36 1.33 -5.97
N GLY A 360 -9.63 0.33 -6.79
CA GLY A 360 -8.62 -0.24 -7.67
C GLY A 360 -8.38 0.61 -8.91
N TYR A 361 -9.31 1.51 -9.24
CA TYR A 361 -9.22 2.44 -10.37
C TYR A 361 -8.50 3.75 -10.04
N SER A 362 -8.67 4.26 -8.81
CA SER A 362 -7.93 5.38 -8.26
C SER A 362 -6.47 5.05 -8.06
#